data_AF-A0A1G6DPW1-F1
#
_entry.id   AF-A0A1G6DPW1-F1
#
_cell.length_a   1.000
_cell.length_b   1.000
_cell.length_c   1.000
_cell.angle_alpha   90.00
_cell.angle_beta   90.00
_cell.angle_gamma   90.00
#
_symmetry.space_group_name_H-M   'P 1'
#
loop_
_entity.id
_entity.type
_entity.pdbx_description
1 polymer ?
#
loop_
_entity_poly.entity_id
_entity_poly.type
_entity_poly.pdbx_seq_one_letter_code
_entity_poly.pdbx_strand_id
1 'polypeptide(L)'
;MGRRAHSPDTASRRQVEALAGFGVPEIEIAGVIGIDPKTLRKHYREELDHGHTKANARVAENLYRKATGDGREGVTAAIFWLKCRAGWKETSVTELAIRHEDALELLG
;
A
#
# COMPACT_ATOMS: atom_id res chain seq x y z
N MET A 1 -16.15 -37.09 -12.50
CA MET A 1 -15.93 -36.79 -11.06
C MET A 1 -15.71 -35.29 -10.92
N GLY A 2 -16.66 -34.56 -10.36
CA GLY A 2 -16.51 -33.10 -10.16
C GLY A 2 -15.54 -32.81 -9.01
N ARG A 3 -14.58 -31.89 -9.23
CA ARG A 3 -13.68 -31.42 -8.17
C ARG A 3 -14.52 -30.84 -7.02
N ARG A 4 -14.20 -31.20 -5.78
CA ARG A 4 -14.89 -30.69 -4.58
C ARG A 4 -14.89 -29.16 -4.59
N ALA A 5 -16.01 -28.55 -4.21
CA ALA A 5 -16.11 -27.11 -4.10
C ALA A 5 -15.06 -26.57 -3.13
N HIS A 6 -14.43 -25.45 -3.49
CA HIS A 6 -13.46 -24.77 -2.64
C HIS A 6 -14.14 -24.26 -1.36
N SER A 7 -13.49 -24.46 -0.21
CA SER A 7 -13.98 -24.01 1.09
C SER A 7 -12.88 -23.17 1.76
N PRO A 8 -13.05 -21.85 1.87
CA PRO A 8 -12.08 -20.99 2.53
C PRO A 8 -12.00 -21.27 4.02
N ASP A 9 -10.78 -21.26 4.55
CA ASP A 9 -10.49 -21.28 5.97
C ASP A 9 -9.77 -19.99 6.41
N THR A 10 -9.55 -19.82 7.70
CA THR A 10 -8.89 -18.62 8.24
C THR A 10 -7.46 -18.45 7.72
N ALA A 11 -6.72 -19.54 7.50
CA ALA A 11 -5.33 -19.49 7.06
C ALA A 11 -5.22 -18.98 5.62
N SER A 12 -6.00 -19.58 4.72
CA SER A 12 -6.07 -19.18 3.31
C SER A 12 -6.58 -17.75 3.15
N ARG A 13 -7.55 -17.30 3.97
CA ARG A 13 -7.99 -15.90 3.98
C ARG A 13 -6.86 -14.94 4.35
N ARG A 14 -6.13 -15.22 5.43
CA ARG A 14 -4.97 -14.41 5.83
C ARG A 14 -3.90 -14.38 4.74
N GLN A 15 -3.66 -15.51 4.07
CA GLN A 15 -2.68 -15.60 2.99
C GLN A 15 -3.12 -14.75 1.77
N VAL A 16 -4.38 -14.85 1.34
CA VAL A 16 -4.91 -14.04 0.23
C VAL A 16 -4.87 -12.55 0.57
N GLU A 17 -5.28 -12.15 1.79
CA GLU A 17 -5.23 -10.75 2.24
C GLU A 17 -3.81 -10.19 2.20
N ALA A 18 -2.83 -10.98 2.67
CA ALA A 18 -1.43 -10.57 2.68
C ALA A 18 -0.89 -10.39 1.25
N LEU A 19 -1.10 -11.39 0.38
CA LEU A 19 -0.61 -11.33 -1.00
C LEU A 19 -1.26 -10.19 -1.80
N ALA A 20 -2.58 -9.99 -1.63
CA ALA A 20 -3.28 -8.85 -2.21
C ALA A 20 -2.73 -7.53 -1.66
N GLY A 21 -2.46 -7.47 -0.35
CA GLY A 21 -1.83 -6.33 0.30
C GLY A 21 -0.46 -5.97 -0.27
N PHE A 22 0.34 -6.99 -0.59
CA PHE A 22 1.64 -6.83 -1.23
C PHE A 22 1.55 -6.45 -2.71
N GLY A 23 0.36 -6.54 -3.31
CA GLY A 23 0.11 -6.21 -4.72
C GLY A 23 0.40 -7.36 -5.68
N VAL A 24 0.38 -8.60 -5.18
CA VAL A 24 0.51 -9.78 -6.04
C VAL A 24 -0.73 -9.88 -6.95
N PRO A 25 -0.56 -10.11 -8.26
CA PRO A 25 -1.69 -10.27 -9.18
C PRO A 25 -2.62 -11.42 -8.77
N GLU A 26 -3.93 -11.24 -8.90
CA GLU A 26 -4.92 -12.26 -8.49
C GLU A 26 -4.69 -13.63 -9.13
N ILE A 27 -4.18 -13.68 -10.36
CA ILE A 27 -3.87 -14.92 -11.07
C ILE A 27 -2.73 -15.70 -10.38
N GLU A 28 -1.72 -15.00 -9.88
CA GLU A 28 -0.61 -15.59 -9.14
C GLU A 28 -1.07 -16.01 -7.74
N ILE A 29 -1.90 -15.20 -7.08
CA ILE A 29 -2.53 -15.57 -5.81
C ILE A 29 -3.34 -16.87 -5.97
N ALA A 30 -4.15 -16.97 -7.04
CA ALA A 30 -4.93 -18.17 -7.33
C ALA A 30 -4.03 -19.39 -7.53
N GLY A 31 -2.88 -19.22 -8.20
CA GLY A 31 -1.84 -20.23 -8.35
C GLY A 31 -1.25 -20.69 -7.01
N VAL A 32 -0.94 -19.76 -6.11
CA VAL A 32 -0.43 -20.05 -4.75
C VAL A 32 -1.46 -20.83 -3.92
N ILE A 33 -2.74 -20.49 -4.03
CA ILE A 33 -3.83 -21.19 -3.32
C ILE A 33 -4.20 -22.52 -4.00
N GLY A 34 -3.84 -22.72 -5.26
CA GLY A 34 -4.15 -23.93 -6.02
C GLY A 34 -5.61 -24.01 -6.49
N ILE A 35 -6.21 -22.86 -6.81
CA ILE A 35 -7.60 -22.74 -7.29
C ILE A 35 -7.69 -21.90 -8.57
N ASP A 36 -8.82 -22.02 -9.27
CA ASP A 36 -9.08 -21.18 -10.44
C ASP A 36 -9.28 -19.70 -10.03
N PRO A 37 -8.80 -18.71 -10.81
CA PRO A 37 -8.97 -17.29 -10.49
C PRO A 37 -10.43 -16.85 -10.28
N LYS A 38 -11.39 -17.46 -10.97
CA LYS A 38 -12.82 -17.20 -10.74
C LYS A 38 -13.28 -17.71 -9.37
N THR A 39 -12.70 -18.82 -8.91
CA THR A 39 -12.96 -19.36 -7.57
C THR A 39 -12.34 -18.47 -6.50
N LEU A 40 -11.12 -17.95 -6.73
CA LEU A 40 -10.49 -16.97 -5.83
C LEU A 40 -11.40 -15.74 -5.63
N ARG A 41 -11.82 -15.10 -6.73
CA ARG A 41 -12.72 -13.94 -6.72
C ARG A 41 -14.07 -14.18 -6.06
N LYS A 42 -14.60 -15.40 -6.18
CA LYS A 42 -15.88 -15.79 -5.57
C LYS A 42 -15.78 -15.90 -4.05
N HIS A 43 -14.65 -16.39 -3.55
CA HIS A 43 -14.53 -16.82 -2.15
C HIS A 43 -13.73 -15.85 -1.28
N TYR A 44 -12.87 -15.02 -1.87
CA TYR A 44 -11.94 -14.13 -1.18
C TYR A 44 -12.08 -12.66 -1.60
N ARG A 45 -13.31 -12.24 -1.98
CA ARG A 45 -13.55 -10.87 -2.48
C ARG A 45 -13.09 -9.81 -1.49
N GLU A 46 -13.45 -9.96 -0.22
CA GLU A 46 -13.09 -9.00 0.83
C GLU A 46 -11.57 -8.89 1.02
N GLU A 47 -10.86 -10.00 0.98
CA GLU A 47 -9.40 -10.02 1.13
C GLU A 47 -8.70 -9.34 -0.05
N LEU A 48 -9.21 -9.53 -1.27
CA LEU A 48 -8.69 -8.90 -2.48
C LEU A 48 -8.97 -7.39 -2.48
N ASP A 49 -10.18 -6.99 -2.10
CA ASP A 49 -10.62 -5.59 -2.13
C ASP A 49 -9.97 -4.76 -1.01
N HIS A 50 -9.70 -5.37 0.15
CA HIS A 50 -9.21 -4.65 1.34
C HIS A 50 -7.75 -4.92 1.71
N GLY A 51 -7.10 -5.93 1.12
CA GLY A 51 -5.72 -6.29 1.43
C GLY A 51 -4.76 -5.11 1.29
N HIS A 52 -4.89 -4.32 0.21
CA HIS A 52 -4.05 -3.15 -0.04
C HIS A 52 -4.17 -2.09 1.06
N THR A 53 -5.40 -1.74 1.43
CA THR A 53 -5.68 -0.76 2.50
C THR A 53 -5.12 -1.23 3.84
N LYS A 54 -5.33 -2.52 4.18
CA LYS A 54 -4.81 -3.11 5.42
C LYS A 54 -3.28 -3.13 5.45
N ALA A 55 -2.62 -3.44 4.33
CA ALA A 55 -1.15 -3.40 4.24
C ALA A 55 -0.61 -1.97 4.43
N ASN A 56 -1.21 -0.98 3.76
CA ASN A 56 -0.82 0.42 3.91
C ASN A 56 -0.99 0.91 5.35
N ALA A 57 -2.10 0.56 6.01
CA ALA A 57 -2.33 0.90 7.41
C ALA A 57 -1.26 0.31 8.34
N ARG A 58 -0.87 -0.97 8.14
CA ARG A 58 0.18 -1.63 8.94
C ARG A 58 1.55 -0.95 8.75
N VAL A 59 1.89 -0.55 7.53
CA VAL A 59 3.17 0.15 7.28
C VAL A 59 3.14 1.57 7.86
N ALA A 60 2.01 2.27 7.78
CA ALA A 60 1.83 3.58 8.41
C ALA A 60 1.96 3.51 9.93
N GLU A 61 1.33 2.53 10.57
CA GLU A 61 1.45 2.28 12.02
C GLU A 61 2.91 1.93 12.40
N ASN A 62 3.59 1.12 11.60
CA ASN A 62 5.01 0.82 11.81
C ASN A 62 5.87 2.10 11.77
N LEU A 63 5.66 2.95 10.76
CA LEU A 63 6.39 4.21 10.64
C LEU A 63 6.09 5.15 11.82
N TYR A 64 4.83 5.24 12.25
CA TYR A 64 4.44 6.02 13.43
C TYR A 64 5.20 5.57 14.68
N ARG A 65 5.21 4.26 14.99
CA ARG A 65 5.94 3.73 16.16
C ARG A 65 7.44 4.02 16.10
N LYS A 66 8.05 3.98 14.90
CA LYS A 66 9.47 4.31 14.70
C LYS A 66 9.75 5.80 14.86
N ALA A 67 8.77 6.65 14.54
CA ALA A 67 8.88 8.10 14.70
C ALA A 67 8.64 8.56 16.15
N THR A 68 7.84 7.83 16.94
CA THR A 68 7.45 8.21 18.31
C THR A 68 8.14 7.42 19.43
N GLY A 69 8.94 6.41 19.09
CA GLY A 69 9.70 5.60 20.04
C GLY A 69 11.12 5.31 19.55
N ASP A 70 11.68 4.21 20.03
CA ASP A 70 13.05 3.79 19.70
C ASP A 70 13.08 2.73 18.59
N GLY A 71 14.18 2.66 17.84
CA GLY A 71 14.39 1.72 16.72
C GLY A 71 14.20 2.38 15.35
N ARG A 72 15.33 2.72 14.70
CA ARG A 72 15.35 3.44 13.41
C ARG A 72 15.47 2.52 12.20
N GLU A 73 15.64 1.21 12.39
CA GLU A 73 15.81 0.29 11.28
C GLU A 73 14.54 0.25 10.42
N GLY A 74 14.68 0.22 9.10
CA GLY A 74 13.54 0.06 8.19
C GLY A 74 12.66 1.31 8.01
N VAL A 75 12.99 2.47 8.61
CA VAL A 75 12.28 3.74 8.35
C VAL A 75 12.27 4.07 6.86
N THR A 76 13.42 3.94 6.19
CA THR A 76 13.55 4.19 4.74
C THR A 76 12.62 3.30 3.92
N ALA A 77 12.51 2.01 4.28
CA ALA A 77 11.64 1.06 3.58
C ALA A 77 10.16 1.41 3.79
N ALA A 78 9.77 1.81 5.00
CA ALA A 78 8.41 2.24 5.30
C ALA A 78 8.03 3.55 4.58
N ILE A 79 8.94 4.53 4.53
CA ILE A 79 8.74 5.78 3.77
C ILE A 79 8.61 5.46 2.27
N PHE A 80 9.52 4.65 1.71
CA PHE A 80 9.46 4.22 0.32
C PHE A 80 8.11 3.55 0.00
N TRP A 81 7.67 2.61 0.84
CA TRP A 81 6.38 1.94 0.68
C TRP A 81 5.21 2.93 0.65
N LEU A 82 5.12 3.82 1.64
CA LEU A 82 3.99 4.76 1.74
C LEU A 82 3.96 5.76 0.60
N LYS A 83 5.12 6.17 0.07
CA LYS A 83 5.20 6.98 -1.15
C LYS A 83 4.72 6.20 -2.38
N CYS A 84 5.23 5.00 -2.58
CA CYS A 84 4.96 4.22 -3.80
C CYS A 84 3.57 3.57 -3.83
N ARG A 85 2.99 3.23 -2.66
CA ARG A 85 1.76 2.42 -2.56
C ARG A 85 0.62 3.09 -1.80
N ALA A 86 0.91 3.97 -0.85
CA ALA A 86 -0.13 4.73 -0.14
C ALA A 86 -0.37 6.13 -0.76
N GLY A 87 0.37 6.49 -1.82
CA GLY A 87 0.23 7.78 -2.50
C GLY A 87 0.73 8.97 -1.69
N TRP A 88 1.52 8.74 -0.64
CA TRP A 88 2.06 9.81 0.18
C TRP A 88 3.11 10.60 -0.61
N LYS A 89 3.10 11.92 -0.46
CA LYS A 89 4.07 12.80 -1.10
C LYS A 89 4.41 13.94 -0.18
N GLU A 90 5.61 14.46 -0.35
CA GLU A 90 6.00 15.72 0.27
C GLU A 90 5.53 16.86 -0.63
N THR A 91 5.05 17.94 -0.03
CA THR A 91 4.70 19.17 -0.74
C THR A 91 5.75 20.21 -0.40
N SER A 92 6.45 20.71 -1.41
CA SER A 92 7.40 21.82 -1.26
C SER A 92 6.69 23.14 -1.57
N VAL A 93 6.83 24.10 -0.66
CA VAL A 93 6.38 25.49 -0.85
C VAL A 93 7.64 26.35 -0.95
N THR A 94 7.75 27.11 -2.04
CA THR A 94 8.84 28.08 -2.25
C THR A 94 8.29 29.47 -2.00
N GLU A 95 8.75 30.12 -0.94
CA GLU A 95 8.45 31.53 -0.67
C GLU A 95 9.34 32.41 -1.55
N LEU A 96 8.71 33.17 -2.46
CA LEU A 96 9.39 34.16 -3.27
C LEU A 96 9.32 35.51 -2.56
N ALA A 97 10.41 35.89 -1.89
CA ALA A 97 10.57 37.24 -1.39
C ALA A 97 11.07 38.14 -2.54
N ILE A 98 10.17 38.91 -3.14
CA ILE A 98 10.54 39.97 -4.08
C ILE A 98 11.01 41.16 -3.24
N ARG A 99 12.24 41.63 -3.45
CA ARG A 99 12.68 42.88 -2.83
C ARG A 99 12.00 44.03 -3.54
N HIS A 100 11.61 45.06 -2.80
CA HIS A 100 10.90 46.23 -3.34
C HIS A 100 11.64 46.89 -4.52
N GLU A 101 12.97 46.83 -4.51
CA GLU A 101 13.86 47.32 -5.58
C GLU A 101 13.74 46.54 -6.90
N ASP A 102 13.47 45.24 -6.87
CA ASP A 102 13.35 44.38 -8.07
C ASP A 102 11.99 44.58 -8.79
N ALA A 103 10.98 45.12 -8.10
CA ALA A 103 9.64 45.33 -8.65
C ALA A 103 9.56 46.54 -9.61
N LEU A 104 10.47 47.50 -9.48
CA LEU A 104 10.50 48.72 -10.31
C LEU A 104 11.21 48.50 -11.65
N GLU A 105 12.13 47.54 -11.76
CA GLU A 105 12.82 47.20 -13.01
C GLU A 105 11.93 46.43 -14.01
N LEU A 106 10.82 45.84 -13.56
CA LEU A 106 9.87 45.10 -14.41
C LEU A 106 8.82 46.00 -15.11
N LEU A 107 8.83 47.30 -14.83
CA LEU A 107 7.88 48.29 -15.38
C LEU A 107 8.55 49.36 -16.27
N GLY A 108 9.84 49.22 -16.58
CA GLY A 108 10.59 50.07 -17.52
C GLY A 108 10.91 49.37 -18.83
#